data_AF-A0A5C7QVP7-F1
#
_entry.id   AF-A0A5C7QVP7-F1
#
_cell.length_a   1.000
_cell.length_b   1.000
_cell.length_c   1.000
_cell.angle_alpha   90.00
_cell.angle_beta   90.00
_cell.angle_gamma   90.00
#
_symmetry.space_group_name_H-M   'P 1'
#
loop_
_entity.id
_entity.type
_entity.pdbx_description
1 polymer ?
#
loop_
_entity_poly.entity_id
_entity_poly.type
_entity_poly.pdbx_seq_one_letter_code
_entity_poly.pdbx_strand_id
1 'polypeptide(L)'
;MLHPAMLSPTDTCWKRALRSVLKFTRPQAPAQTLDDERRVMALRTICLALVQDLPDETRRTLDTRILRARSLDDLWELRSALFGAISLCLGEHEARERLQRLDAHWH
;
A
#
# COMPACT_ATOMS: atom_id res chain seq x y z
N MET A 1 48.35 -46.74 -20.62
CA MET A 1 48.47 -45.34 -20.17
C MET A 1 47.08 -44.75 -20.13
N LEU A 2 46.56 -44.39 -18.95
CA LEU A 2 45.20 -43.88 -18.72
C LEU A 2 45.28 -42.35 -18.56
N HIS A 3 44.63 -41.61 -19.45
CA HIS A 3 44.51 -40.15 -19.34
C HIS A 3 43.29 -39.79 -18.46
N PRO A 4 43.42 -38.81 -17.53
CA PRO A 4 42.31 -38.40 -16.69
C PRO A 4 41.37 -37.47 -17.45
N ALA A 5 40.06 -37.73 -17.37
CA ALA A 5 39.03 -36.83 -17.85
C ALA A 5 39.00 -35.58 -16.96
N MET A 6 39.49 -34.45 -17.48
CA MET A 6 39.32 -33.15 -16.84
C MET A 6 37.85 -32.72 -16.89
N LEU A 7 37.31 -32.41 -15.70
CA LEU A 7 36.03 -31.74 -15.49
C LEU A 7 36.06 -30.35 -16.18
N SER A 8 35.09 -30.09 -17.06
CA SER A 8 34.91 -28.80 -17.75
C SER A 8 34.55 -27.69 -16.74
N PRO A 9 35.41 -26.68 -16.51
CA PRO A 9 35.12 -25.59 -15.59
C PRO A 9 34.65 -24.37 -16.38
N THR A 10 33.45 -24.45 -16.98
CA THR A 10 32.95 -23.32 -17.78
C THR A 10 31.44 -23.13 -17.77
N ASP A 11 30.79 -23.37 -16.62
CA ASP A 11 29.54 -22.66 -16.33
C ASP A 11 29.87 -21.21 -15.94
N THR A 12 30.20 -20.46 -16.99
CA THR A 12 30.66 -19.06 -17.03
C THR A 12 29.93 -18.16 -16.03
N CYS A 13 30.71 -17.50 -15.17
CA CYS A 13 30.26 -16.45 -14.24
C CYS A 13 29.45 -15.35 -14.95
N TRP A 14 29.76 -15.08 -16.22
CA TRP A 14 29.04 -14.14 -17.08
C TRP A 14 27.58 -14.52 -17.34
N LYS A 15 27.24 -15.82 -17.47
CA LYS A 15 25.84 -16.26 -17.58
C LYS A 15 25.07 -15.99 -16.28
N ARG A 16 25.73 -16.10 -15.13
CA ARG A 16 25.14 -15.82 -13.81
C ARG A 16 24.97 -14.32 -13.57
N ALA A 17 25.95 -13.52 -14.01
CA ALA A 17 25.87 -12.06 -13.99
C ALA A 17 24.73 -11.56 -14.92
N LEU A 18 24.65 -12.09 -16.15
CA LEU A 18 23.62 -11.72 -17.11
C LEU A 18 22.21 -12.09 -16.62
N ARG A 19 22.02 -13.29 -16.04
CA ARG A 19 20.74 -13.67 -15.40
C ARG A 19 20.38 -12.77 -14.22
N SER A 20 21.37 -12.26 -13.48
CA SER A 20 21.12 -11.34 -12.36
C SER A 20 20.67 -9.99 -12.86
N VAL A 21 21.35 -9.43 -13.88
CA VAL A 21 20.97 -8.16 -14.53
C VAL A 21 19.58 -8.26 -15.17
N LEU A 22 19.26 -9.36 -15.85
CA LEU A 22 17.93 -9.59 -16.45
C LEU A 22 16.80 -9.73 -15.40
N LYS A 23 17.11 -10.20 -14.18
CA LYS A 23 16.16 -10.19 -13.06
C LYS A 23 15.88 -8.77 -12.56
N PHE A 24 16.89 -7.89 -12.56
CA PHE A 24 16.71 -6.47 -12.19
C PHE A 24 15.88 -5.68 -13.20
N THR A 25 15.88 -6.09 -14.47
CA THR A 25 15.07 -5.47 -15.52
C THR A 25 13.71 -6.14 -15.71
N ARG A 26 13.30 -7.07 -14.85
CA ARG A 26 11.96 -7.66 -14.94
C ARG A 26 10.96 -6.58 -14.52
N PRO A 27 10.07 -6.09 -15.41
CA PRO A 27 8.99 -5.23 -15.00
C PRO A 27 8.16 -6.03 -14.02
N GLN A 28 8.09 -5.55 -12.77
CA GLN A 28 7.22 -6.13 -11.77
C GLN A 28 5.79 -6.04 -12.31
N ALA A 29 5.10 -7.17 -12.34
CA ALA A 29 3.93 -7.39 -13.19
C ALA A 29 2.77 -6.42 -12.89
N PRO A 30 1.95 -6.04 -13.90
CA PRO A 30 0.77 -5.17 -13.75
C PRO A 30 -0.29 -5.70 -12.78
N ALA A 31 -0.21 -6.97 -12.36
CA ALA A 31 -1.09 -7.55 -11.36
C ALA A 31 -0.91 -6.93 -9.97
N GLN A 32 0.33 -6.58 -9.57
CA GLN A 32 0.57 -5.98 -8.26
C GLN A 32 0.01 -4.55 -8.18
N THR A 33 0.17 -3.77 -9.25
CA THR A 33 -0.39 -2.41 -9.33
C THR A 33 -1.92 -2.43 -9.33
N LEU A 34 -2.55 -3.42 -9.98
CA LEU A 34 -4.01 -3.56 -9.98
C LEU A 34 -4.56 -3.95 -8.60
N ASP A 35 -3.88 -4.83 -7.88
CA ASP A 35 -4.29 -5.20 -6.53
C ASP A 35 -4.08 -4.04 -5.53
N ASP A 36 -3.01 -3.28 -5.68
CA ASP A 36 -2.79 -2.06 -4.91
C ASP A 36 -3.87 -0.99 -5.19
N GLU A 37 -4.22 -0.77 -6.46
CA GLU A 37 -5.30 0.14 -6.84
C GLU A 37 -6.65 -0.28 -6.24
N ARG A 38 -6.96 -1.59 -6.24
CA ARG A 38 -8.17 -2.12 -5.59
C ARG A 38 -8.15 -1.89 -4.08
N ARG A 39 -7.01 -2.14 -3.42
CA ARG A 39 -6.84 -1.89 -1.98
C ARG A 39 -7.03 -0.40 -1.64
N VAL A 40 -6.42 0.49 -2.44
CA VAL A 40 -6.59 1.95 -2.29
C VAL A 40 -8.05 2.35 -2.45
N MET A 41 -8.76 1.82 -3.46
CA MET A 41 -10.19 2.12 -3.66
C MET A 41 -11.06 1.60 -2.50
N ALA A 42 -10.80 0.40 -2.00
CA ALA A 42 -11.53 -0.17 -0.87
C ALA A 42 -11.34 0.68 0.40
N LEU A 43 -10.10 1.01 0.74
CA LEU A 43 -9.80 1.87 1.90
C LEU A 43 -10.35 3.28 1.74
N ARG A 44 -10.29 3.85 0.53
CA ARG A 44 -10.92 5.15 0.24
C ARG A 44 -12.42 5.11 0.56
N THR A 45 -13.11 4.04 0.20
CA THR A 45 -14.55 3.87 0.45
C THR A 45 -14.83 3.80 1.94
N ILE A 46 -14.01 3.06 2.70
CA ILE A 46 -14.13 2.96 4.16
C ILE A 46 -13.88 4.32 4.81
N CYS A 47 -12.84 5.05 4.40
CA CYS A 47 -12.55 6.39 4.91
C CYS A 47 -13.70 7.38 4.66
N LEU A 48 -14.31 7.35 3.47
CA LEU A 48 -15.49 8.16 3.16
C LEU A 48 -16.69 7.80 4.04
N ALA A 49 -16.90 6.50 4.30
CA ALA A 49 -17.96 6.04 5.19
C ALA A 49 -17.78 6.56 6.63
N LEU A 50 -16.54 6.62 7.12
CA LEU A 50 -16.23 7.08 8.48
C LEU A 50 -16.55 8.55 8.72
N VAL A 51 -16.49 9.39 7.68
CA VAL A 51 -16.68 10.85 7.76
C VAL A 51 -18.09 11.30 7.41
N GLN A 52 -18.98 10.39 6.98
CA GLN A 52 -20.36 10.71 6.56
C GLN A 52 -21.16 11.42 7.66
N ASP A 53 -20.95 11.02 8.91
CA ASP A 53 -21.66 11.54 10.09
C ASP A 53 -21.13 12.89 10.58
N LEU A 54 -20.02 13.37 10.00
CA LEU A 54 -19.40 14.63 10.41
C LEU A 54 -20.17 15.84 9.83
N PRO A 55 -20.10 17.01 10.49
CA PRO A 55 -20.63 18.25 9.95
C PRO A 55 -20.08 18.56 8.56
N ASP A 56 -20.91 19.17 7.71
CA ASP A 56 -20.63 19.39 6.28
C ASP A 56 -19.28 20.06 6.00
N GLU A 57 -18.89 21.05 6.81
CA GLU A 57 -17.62 21.78 6.63
C GLU A 57 -16.40 20.88 6.83
N THR A 58 -16.39 20.12 7.92
CA THR A 58 -15.33 19.16 8.25
C THR A 58 -15.31 18.01 7.25
N ARG A 59 -16.49 17.49 6.90
CA ARG A 59 -16.67 16.38 5.95
C ARG A 59 -16.12 16.72 4.57
N ARG A 60 -16.50 17.86 3.98
CA ARG A 60 -16.05 18.26 2.63
C ARG A 60 -14.52 18.40 2.55
N THR A 61 -13.90 18.89 3.62
CA THR A 61 -12.45 19.03 3.69
C THR A 61 -11.76 17.66 3.69
N LEU A 62 -12.28 16.70 4.48
CA LEU A 62 -11.76 15.34 4.53
C LEU A 62 -12.04 14.57 3.25
N ASP A 63 -13.25 14.65 2.69
CA ASP A 63 -13.62 14.02 1.42
C ASP A 63 -12.65 14.42 0.32
N THR A 64 -12.34 15.71 0.20
CA THR A 64 -11.40 16.21 -0.80
C THR A 64 -10.01 15.58 -0.63
N ARG A 65 -9.54 15.40 0.61
CA ARG A 65 -8.22 14.79 0.89
C ARG A 65 -8.24 13.29 0.61
N ILE A 66 -9.30 12.59 1.03
CA ILE A 66 -9.50 11.16 0.81
C ILE A 66 -9.58 10.84 -0.70
N LEU A 67 -10.32 11.64 -1.47
CA LEU A 67 -10.44 11.48 -2.92
C LEU A 67 -9.13 11.75 -3.66
N ARG A 68 -8.26 12.62 -3.12
CA ARG A 68 -6.96 12.95 -3.71
C ARG A 68 -5.86 11.93 -3.41
N ALA A 69 -6.01 11.11 -2.38
CA ALA A 69 -5.04 10.08 -2.02
C ALA A 69 -4.88 9.06 -3.16
N ARG A 70 -3.64 8.80 -3.59
CA ARG A 70 -3.34 7.87 -4.70
C ARG A 70 -2.66 6.59 -4.26
N SER A 71 -2.16 6.54 -3.04
CA SER A 71 -1.47 5.39 -2.46
C SER A 71 -2.06 4.99 -1.10
N LEU A 72 -1.65 3.82 -0.61
CA LEU A 72 -1.96 3.38 0.75
C LEU A 72 -1.30 4.28 1.80
N ASP A 73 -0.08 4.75 1.52
CA ASP A 73 0.63 5.69 2.40
C ASP A 73 -0.11 7.02 2.50
N ASP A 74 -0.62 7.57 1.39
CA ASP A 74 -1.42 8.80 1.40
C ASP A 74 -2.65 8.64 2.31
N LEU A 75 -3.32 7.48 2.24
CA LEU A 75 -4.48 7.17 3.09
C LEU A 75 -4.07 6.96 4.55
N TRP A 76 -2.90 6.39 4.80
CA TRP A 76 -2.36 6.20 6.15
C TRP A 76 -2.05 7.55 6.82
N GLU A 77 -1.47 8.50 6.10
CA GLU A 77 -1.21 9.85 6.61
C GLU A 77 -2.50 10.60 6.99
N LEU A 78 -3.63 10.28 6.34
CA LEU A 78 -4.92 10.84 6.69
C LEU A 78 -5.48 10.31 8.01
N ARG A 79 -4.94 9.22 8.56
CA ARG A 79 -5.41 8.60 9.80
C ARG A 79 -5.41 9.58 10.98
N SER A 80 -4.35 10.35 11.15
CA SER A 80 -4.26 11.37 12.22
C SER A 80 -5.29 12.50 12.03
N ALA A 81 -5.54 12.90 10.78
CA ALA A 81 -6.54 13.91 10.46
C ALA A 81 -7.97 13.41 10.69
N LEU A 82 -8.25 12.16 10.32
CA LEU A 82 -9.53 11.48 10.60
C LEU A 82 -9.78 11.40 12.10
N PHE A 83 -8.77 10.96 12.87
CA PHE A 83 -8.87 10.90 14.34
C PHE A 83 -9.20 12.26 14.94
N GLY A 84 -8.43 13.30 14.58
CA GLY A 84 -8.64 14.64 15.11
C GLY A 84 -10.03 15.17 14.80
N ALA A 85 -10.48 15.05 13.55
CA ALA A 85 -11.80 15.51 13.13
C ALA A 85 -12.95 14.75 13.82
N ILE A 86 -12.87 13.43 13.88
CA ILE A 86 -13.89 12.61 14.55
C ILE A 86 -13.89 12.90 16.05
N SER A 87 -12.70 13.02 16.66
CA SER A 87 -12.59 13.31 18.10
C SER A 87 -13.18 14.67 18.45
N LEU A 88 -13.05 15.66 17.57
CA LEU A 88 -13.62 16.99 17.76
C LEU A 88 -15.15 17.00 17.61
N CYS A 89 -15.70 16.22 16.69
CA CYS A 89 -17.14 16.25 16.40
C CYS A 89 -17.96 15.24 17.22
N LEU A 90 -17.42 14.04 17.44
CA LEU A 90 -18.12 12.89 18.05
C LEU A 90 -17.48 12.41 19.35
N GLY A 91 -16.31 12.94 19.72
CA GLY A 91 -15.58 12.58 20.93
C GLY A 91 -14.48 11.54 20.70
N GLU A 92 -13.51 11.52 21.63
CA GLU A 92 -12.30 10.70 21.52
C GLU A 92 -12.59 9.19 21.52
N HIS A 93 -13.60 8.76 22.28
CA HIS A 93 -13.97 7.35 22.35
C HIS A 93 -14.45 6.81 20.99
N GLU A 94 -15.36 7.54 20.34
CA GLU A 94 -15.88 7.21 19.02
C GLU A 94 -14.75 7.24 17.98
N ALA A 95 -13.87 8.24 18.05
CA ALA A 95 -12.71 8.32 17.17
C ALA A 95 -11.78 7.11 17.30
N ARG A 96 -11.49 6.68 18.53
CA ARG A 96 -10.66 5.51 18.80
C ARG A 96 -11.30 4.23 18.29
N GLU A 97 -12.58 4.03 18.54
CA GLU A 97 -13.30 2.83 18.09
C GLU A 97 -13.34 2.75 16.56
N ARG A 98 -13.70 3.86 15.89
CA ARG A 98 -13.73 3.94 14.42
C ARG A 98 -12.36 3.68 13.80
N LEU A 99 -11.29 4.26 14.36
CA LEU A 99 -9.94 4.03 13.85
C LEU A 99 -9.44 2.61 14.11
N GLN A 100 -9.82 1.98 15.23
CA GLN A 100 -9.48 0.57 15.46
C GLN A 100 -10.13 -0.35 14.40
N ARG A 101 -11.39 -0.09 14.03
CA ARG A 101 -12.05 -0.81 12.94
C ARG A 101 -11.35 -0.53 11.61
N LEU A 102 -10.93 0.73 11.38
CA LEU A 102 -10.18 1.13 10.19
C LEU A 102 -8.85 0.36 10.09
N ASP A 103 -8.08 0.30 11.18
CA ASP A 103 -6.78 -0.38 11.25
C ASP A 103 -6.88 -1.88 10.91
N ALA A 104 -8.01 -2.52 11.21
CA ALA A 104 -8.26 -3.92 10.83
C ALA A 104 -8.30 -4.15 9.31
N HIS A 105 -8.51 -3.10 8.52
CA HIS A 105 -8.53 -3.16 7.05
C HIS A 105 -7.15 -2.91 6.41
N TRP A 106 -6.11 -2.61 7.20
CA TRP A 106 -4.74 -2.40 6.73
C TRP A 106 -3.90 -3.68 6.65
N HIS A 107 -4.40 -4.79 7.19
CA HIS A 107 -3.74 -6.12 7.18
C HIS A 107 -4.17 -6.97 5.98
#